data_AF-A0A923MM27-F1
#
_entry.id   AF-A0A923MM27-F1
#
_cell.length_a   1.000
_cell.length_b   1.000
_cell.length_c   1.000
_cell.angle_alpha   90.00
_cell.angle_beta   90.00
_cell.angle_gamma   90.00
#
_symmetry.space_group_name_H-M   'P 1'
#
loop_
_entity.id
_entity.type
_entity.pdbx_description
1 polymer ?
#
loop_
_entity_poly.entity_id
_entity_poly.type
_entity_poly.pdbx_seq_one_letter_code
_entity_poly.pdbx_strand_id
1 'polypeptide(L)' 'MELSQKLKELRKKQGLTQLELAERLFVSRQAISGWEAGTSRPSTENLQSLSRLFNI' A
#
# COMPACT_ATOMS: atom_id res chain seq x y z
N MET A 1 3.99 -7.41 13.60
CA MET A 1 3.38 -7.43 12.25
C MET A 1 4.30 -6.67 11.32
N GLU A 2 4.69 -7.28 10.22
CA GLU A 2 5.45 -6.62 9.15
C GLU A 2 4.58 -5.63 8.37
N LEU A 3 5.17 -4.54 7.88
CA LEU A 3 4.50 -3.50 7.09
C LEU A 3 3.74 -4.10 5.89
N SER A 4 4.34 -5.10 5.23
CA SER A 4 3.80 -5.79 4.06
C SER A 4 2.46 -6.47 4.34
N GLN A 5 2.35 -7.19 5.46
CA GLN A 5 1.11 -7.83 5.89
C GLN A 5 0.04 -6.79 6.28
N LYS A 6 0.43 -5.78 7.07
CA LYS A 6 -0.50 -4.73 7.50
C LYS A 6 -1.07 -3.95 6.31
N LEU A 7 -0.24 -3.62 5.32
CA LEU A 7 -0.67 -2.96 4.09
C LEU A 7 -1.72 -3.78 3.33
N LYS A 8 -1.45 -5.07 3.14
CA LYS A 8 -2.35 -5.99 2.44
C LYS A 8 -3.70 -6.13 3.15
N GLU A 9 -3.69 -6.20 4.48
CA GLU A 9 -4.91 -6.24 5.28
C GLU A 9 -5.72 -4.95 5.16
N LEU A 10 -5.08 -3.78 5.30
CA LEU A 10 -5.74 -2.49 5.18
C LEU A 10 -6.37 -2.29 3.80
N ARG A 11 -5.64 -2.64 2.74
CA ARG A 11 -6.17 -2.60 1.36
C ARG A 11 -7.42 -3.47 1.23
N LYS A 12 -7.36 -4.72 1.70
CA LYS A 12 -8.49 -5.66 1.64
C LYS A 12 -9.68 -5.18 2.48
N LYS A 13 -9.43 -4.59 3.66
CA LYS A 13 -10.49 -4.01 4.51
C LYS A 13 -11.23 -2.87 3.82
N GLN A 14 -10.56 -2.12 2.94
CA GLN A 14 -11.20 -1.10 2.10
C GLN A 14 -11.82 -1.66 0.80
N GLY A 15 -11.75 -2.97 0.55
CA GLY A 15 -12.30 -3.58 -0.67
C GLY A 15 -11.51 -3.25 -1.94
N LEU A 16 -10.31 -2.69 -1.83
CA LEU A 16 -9.51 -2.25 -2.96
C LEU A 16 -8.70 -3.41 -3.57
N THR A 17 -8.54 -3.41 -4.88
CA THR A 17 -7.52 -4.16 -5.61
C THR A 17 -6.16 -3.47 -5.51
N GLN A 18 -5.08 -4.18 -5.85
CA GLN A 18 -3.74 -3.58 -5.88
C GLN A 18 -3.64 -2.46 -6.92
N LEU A 19 -4.41 -2.54 -8.02
CA LEU A 19 -4.44 -1.51 -9.05
C LEU A 19 -5.14 -0.25 -8.54
N GLU A 20 -6.31 -0.37 -7.92
CA GLU A 20 -7.03 0.78 -7.37
C GLU A 20 -6.25 1.47 -6.25
N LEU A 21 -5.53 0.72 -5.41
CA LEU A 21 -4.63 1.32 -4.42
C LEU A 21 -3.46 2.06 -5.08
N ALA A 22 -2.90 1.49 -6.15
CA ALA A 22 -1.82 2.11 -6.90
C ALA A 22 -2.25 3.42 -7.55
N GLU A 23 -3.45 3.46 -8.15
CA GLU A 23 -4.05 4.65 -8.74
C GLU A 23 -4.27 5.76 -7.70
N ARG A 24 -4.79 5.41 -6.51
CA ARG A 24 -4.98 6.36 -5.40
C ARG A 24 -3.68 6.96 -4.87
N LEU A 25 -2.59 6.21 -4.95
CA LEU A 25 -1.27 6.63 -4.47
C LEU A 25 -0.36 7.16 -5.57
N PHE A 26 -0.84 7.23 -6.82
CA PHE A 26 -0.07 7.63 -8.00
C PHE A 26 1.23 6.82 -8.18
N VAL A 27 1.16 5.51 -7.95
CA VAL A 27 2.27 4.56 -8.14
C VAL A 27 1.88 3.44 -9.09
N SER A 28 2.82 2.57 -9.45
CA SER A 28 2.52 1.39 -10.27
C SER A 28 1.90 0.26 -9.43
N ARG A 29 1.08 -0.59 -10.06
CA ARG A 29 0.55 -1.82 -9.43
C ARG A 29 1.69 -2.71 -8.92
N GLN A 30 2.79 -2.76 -9.65
CA GLN A 30 4.00 -3.52 -9.29
C GLN A 30 4.63 -3.00 -7.99
N ALA A 31 4.62 -1.68 -7.75
CA ALA A 31 5.08 -1.11 -6.49
C ALA A 31 4.24 -1.62 -5.31
N ILE A 32 2.91 -1.54 -5.41
CA ILE A 32 1.99 -2.08 -4.39
C ILE A 32 2.23 -3.58 -4.17
N SER A 33 2.35 -4.35 -5.25
CA SER A 33 2.62 -5.80 -5.15
C SER A 33 3.94 -6.08 -4.43
N GLY A 34 5.00 -5.30 -4.69
CA GLY A 34 6.29 -5.45 -4.03
C GLY A 34 6.24 -5.09 -2.55
N TRP A 35 5.50 -4.05 -2.19
CA TRP A 35 5.30 -3.65 -0.79
C TRP A 35 4.51 -4.72 -0.01
N GLU A 36 3.45 -5.27 -0.61
CA GLU A 36 2.66 -6.35 0.02
C GLU A 36 3.41 -7.69 0.09
N ALA A 37 4.36 -7.92 -0.82
CA ALA A 37 5.22 -9.11 -0.81
C ALA A 37 6.48 -8.92 0.07
N GLY A 38 6.79 -7.70 0.50
CA GLY A 38 8.00 -7.37 1.23
C GLY A 38 9.29 -7.35 0.38
N THR A 39 9.17 -7.42 -0.95
CA THR A 39 10.32 -7.40 -1.88
C THR A 39 10.82 -5.99 -2.18
N SER A 40 10.02 -4.97 -1.85
CA SER A 40 10.41 -3.57 -1.90
C SER A 40 9.73 -2.79 -0.76
N ARG A 41 10.23 -1.59 -0.48
CA ARG A 41 9.68 -0.72 0.57
C ARG A 41 9.11 0.57 -0.04
N PRO A 42 8.03 1.14 0.52
CA PRO A 42 7.55 2.45 0.11
C PRO A 42 8.54 3.54 0.52
N SER A 43 8.60 4.63 -0.24
CA SER A 43 9.29 5.85 0.17
C SER A 43 8.59 6.51 1.36
N THR A 44 9.26 7.43 2.05
CA THR A 44 8.65 8.23 3.12
C THR A 44 7.40 8.96 2.67
N GLU A 45 7.40 9.50 1.45
CA GLU A 45 6.23 10.15 0.86
C GLU A 45 5.06 9.18 0.69
N ASN A 46 5.31 7.98 0.16
CA ASN A 46 4.30 6.94 0.02
C ASN A 46 3.78 6.46 1.38
N LEU A 47 4.63 6.36 2.40
CA LEU A 47 4.21 6.05 3.76
C LEU A 47 3.27 7.11 4.34
N GLN A 48 3.55 8.40 4.10
CA GLN A 48 2.64 9.48 4.50
C GLN A 48 1.29 9.40 3.76
N SER A 49 1.32 9.12 2.46
CA SER A 49 0.09 8.96 1.68
C SER A 49 -0.73 7.74 2.12
N LEU A 50 -0.07 6.63 2.48
CA LEU A 50 -0.69 5.46 3.07
C LEU A 50 -1.31 5.77 4.44
N SER A 51 -0.61 6.50 5.30
CA SER A 51 -1.11 6.96 6.60
C SER A 51 -2.38 7.80 6.45
N ARG A 52 -2.37 8.77 5.51
CA ARG A 52 -3.56 9.58 5.18
C ARG A 52 -4.71 8.74 4.63
N LEU A 53 -4.43 7.80 3.71
CA LEU A 53 -5.46 6.97 3.08
C LEU A 53 -6.13 5.99 4.06
N PHE A 54 -5.35 5.44 4.99
CA PHE A 54 -5.84 4.47 5.98
C PHE A 54 -6.20 5.11 7.33
N ASN A 55 -6.00 6.42 7.48
CA ASN A 55 -6.25 7.20 8.68
C ASN A 55 -5.56 6.61 9.93
N ILE A 56 -4.25 6.37 9.80
CA ILE A 56 -3.35 5.79 10.83
C ILE A 56 -2.12 6.65 11.08
#